data_AF-A2FUF0-F1
#
_entry.id   AF-A2FUF0-F1
#
_cell.length_a   1.000
_cell.length_b   1.000
_cell.length_c   1.000
_cell.angle_alpha   90.00
_cell.angle_beta   90.00
_cell.angle_gamma   90.00
#
_symmetry.space_group_name_H-M   'P 1'
#
loop_
_entity.id
_entity.type
_entity.pdbx_description
1 polymer ?
#
loop_
_entity_poly.entity_id
_entity_poly.type
_entity_poly.pdbx_seq_one_letter_code
_entity_poly.pdbx_strand_id
1 'polypeptide(L)'
;MILASRSFDNEILYSPPNQMDHALTYYIEQSSLNNLIEPTAKSIANDPTDVAIESISNTALEVYKQLELGEGIPRTLIFLGLSRYLFDVAYSYDKILSYDKQWSQIFQEKCEEYSKQRVRDLKLSKDVIEGYTPGLSLSSMFKGKRINSLLPLEFMTNPIDMMNYVHSVLQQLGTYFSKGKSMSFDDTFTLLMAHMSIAPPVNGAAIARFAIKWDDLQLSPIVAMSKNYFVAAIEALMGTNDWQNDI
;
A
#
# COMPACT_ATOMS: atom_id res chain seq x y z
N MET A 1 14.17 -0.85 23.22
CA MET A 1 14.28 -0.02 22.00
C MET A 1 12.89 0.54 21.72
N ILE A 2 12.71 1.86 21.77
CA ILE A 2 11.43 2.52 21.49
C ILE A 2 11.41 2.83 20.00
N LEU A 3 10.65 2.08 19.21
CA LEU A 3 10.40 2.47 17.82
C LEU A 3 9.53 3.72 17.85
N ALA A 4 9.91 4.74 17.06
CA ALA A 4 9.12 5.97 16.95
C ALA A 4 7.66 5.67 16.56
N SER A 5 7.45 4.59 15.79
CA SER A 5 6.15 4.07 15.36
C SER A 5 5.29 3.45 16.45
N ARG A 6 5.89 2.89 17.50
CA ARG A 6 5.17 2.17 18.58
C ARG A 6 4.47 3.10 19.58
N SER A 7 4.73 4.40 19.50
CA SER A 7 4.08 5.42 20.33
C SER A 7 2.83 6.02 19.69
N PHE A 8 2.45 5.56 18.50
CA PHE A 8 1.26 6.06 17.81
C PHE A 8 0.01 5.39 18.34
N ASP A 9 -1.01 6.21 18.57
CA ASP A 9 -2.34 5.74 18.91
C ASP A 9 -2.89 4.94 17.72
N ASN A 10 -3.34 3.72 17.98
CA ASN A 10 -3.91 2.82 16.97
C ASN A 10 -5.19 3.41 16.32
N GLU A 11 -5.77 4.45 16.92
CA GLU A 11 -6.91 5.20 16.39
C GLU A 11 -6.50 6.41 15.51
N ILE A 12 -5.21 6.78 15.46
CA ILE A 12 -4.77 7.96 14.69
C ILE A 12 -4.79 7.71 13.18
N LEU A 13 -5.46 8.66 12.54
CA LEU A 13 -5.71 8.83 11.12
C LEU A 13 -4.40 8.93 10.33
N TYR A 14 -4.27 8.07 9.34
CA TYR A 14 -3.45 8.36 8.17
C TYR A 14 -3.65 9.82 7.72
N SER A 15 -2.56 10.57 7.58
CA SER A 15 -2.60 11.91 7.00
C SER A 15 -2.15 11.84 5.54
N PRO A 16 -2.99 12.15 4.55
CA PRO A 16 -2.58 12.16 3.14
C PRO A 16 -1.45 13.17 2.88
N PRO A 17 -0.69 12.99 1.79
CA PRO A 17 0.31 13.95 1.35
C PRO A 17 -0.25 15.38 1.31
N ASN A 18 0.42 16.32 1.96
CA ASN A 18 -0.06 17.70 2.06
C ASN A 18 1.08 18.73 2.15
N GLN A 19 0.73 20.02 2.26
CA GLN A 19 1.71 21.13 2.28
C GLN A 19 2.68 21.06 3.47
N MET A 20 2.30 20.45 4.58
CA MET A 20 3.17 20.24 5.73
C MET A 20 4.34 19.32 5.39
N ASP A 21 4.13 18.32 4.55
CA ASP A 21 5.19 17.40 4.11
C ASP A 21 6.26 18.18 3.32
N HIS A 22 5.85 19.07 2.41
CA HIS A 22 6.76 19.93 1.68
C HIS A 22 7.53 20.89 2.60
N ALA A 23 6.85 21.50 3.58
CA ALA A 23 7.48 22.38 4.55
C ALA A 23 8.49 21.62 5.43
N LEU A 24 8.18 20.38 5.82
CA LEU A 24 9.07 19.51 6.58
C LEU A 24 10.32 19.14 5.76
N THR A 25 10.14 18.71 4.51
CA THR A 25 11.27 18.42 3.60
C THR A 25 12.17 19.64 3.45
N TYR A 26 11.59 20.81 3.14
CA TYR A 26 12.37 22.04 3.02
C TYR A 26 13.12 22.38 4.31
N TYR A 27 12.47 22.26 5.47
CA TYR A 27 13.11 22.47 6.75
C TYR A 27 14.30 21.52 6.98
N ILE A 28 14.12 20.23 6.73
CA ILE A 28 15.16 19.21 6.89
C ILE A 28 16.37 19.55 6.01
N GLU A 29 16.13 19.83 4.72
CA GLU A 29 17.17 20.14 3.73
C GLU A 29 18.00 21.38 4.10
N GLN A 30 17.38 22.38 4.73
CA GLN A 30 18.05 23.61 5.17
C GLN A 30 18.67 23.51 6.58
N SER A 31 18.47 22.39 7.28
CA SER A 31 18.91 22.20 8.66
C SER A 31 20.11 21.26 8.76
N SER A 32 20.66 21.14 9.97
CA SER A 32 21.65 20.11 10.27
C SER A 32 21.15 18.69 10.04
N LEU A 33 19.83 18.44 10.03
CA LEU A 33 19.23 17.10 9.87
C LEU A 33 19.44 16.51 8.47
N ASN A 34 19.75 17.33 7.46
CA ASN A 34 19.99 16.85 6.10
C ASN A 34 21.13 15.80 6.04
N ASN A 35 22.10 15.87 6.96
CA ASN A 35 23.17 14.88 7.05
C ASN A 35 22.70 13.47 7.44
N LEU A 36 21.47 13.32 7.97
CA LEU A 36 20.88 12.04 8.35
C LEU A 36 20.10 11.38 7.19
N ILE A 37 19.72 12.16 6.18
CA ILE A 37 18.79 11.72 5.13
C ILE A 37 19.44 10.71 4.19
N GLU A 38 20.60 11.03 3.61
CA GLU A 38 21.30 10.12 2.70
C GLU A 38 21.69 8.77 3.37
N PRO A 39 22.29 8.75 4.58
CA PRO A 39 22.59 7.49 5.26
C PRO A 39 21.33 6.64 5.52
N THR A 40 20.24 7.27 5.97
CA THR A 40 18.98 6.56 6.24
C THR A 40 18.34 6.04 4.96
N ALA A 41 18.33 6.83 3.89
CA ALA A 41 17.80 6.42 2.60
C ALA A 41 18.61 5.27 1.97
N LYS A 42 19.95 5.28 2.12
CA LYS A 42 20.80 4.15 1.73
C LYS A 42 20.51 2.89 2.55
N SER A 43 20.24 3.04 3.84
CA SER A 43 19.83 1.93 4.69
C SER A 43 18.50 1.33 4.23
N ILE A 44 17.52 2.18 3.91
CA ILE A 44 16.23 1.74 3.33
C ILE A 44 16.43 0.93 2.04
N ALA A 45 17.33 1.39 1.18
CA ALA A 45 17.59 0.75 -0.10
C ALA A 45 18.31 -0.61 0.05
N ASN A 46 19.34 -0.69 0.91
CA ASN A 46 20.32 -1.77 0.84
C ASN A 46 20.38 -2.68 2.06
N ASP A 47 19.92 -2.22 3.23
CA ASP A 47 20.08 -2.96 4.48
C ASP A 47 18.87 -3.89 4.74
N PRO A 48 19.03 -4.86 5.66
CA PRO A 48 17.90 -5.59 6.24
C PRO A 48 16.81 -4.65 6.80
N THR A 49 15.54 -5.05 6.66
CA THR A 49 14.39 -4.19 7.02
C THR A 49 14.44 -3.72 8.48
N ASP A 50 14.81 -4.59 9.42
CA ASP A 50 14.90 -4.27 10.85
C ASP A 50 15.91 -3.14 11.11
N VAL A 51 17.08 -3.20 10.45
CA VAL A 51 18.12 -2.16 10.51
C VAL A 51 17.61 -0.84 9.89
N ALA A 52 16.91 -0.92 8.76
CA ALA A 52 16.36 0.26 8.11
C ALA A 52 15.25 0.92 8.94
N ILE A 53 14.36 0.14 9.57
CA ILE A 53 13.32 0.64 10.47
C ILE A 53 13.93 1.32 11.70
N GLU A 54 15.01 0.77 12.24
CA GLU A 54 15.76 1.42 13.32
C GLU A 54 16.35 2.76 12.85
N SER A 55 16.93 2.81 11.66
CA SER A 55 17.49 4.03 11.07
C SER A 55 16.42 5.12 10.82
N ILE A 56 15.25 4.74 10.31
CA ILE A 56 14.08 5.64 10.17
C ILE A 56 13.66 6.17 11.54
N SER A 57 13.55 5.28 12.54
CA SER A 57 13.12 5.65 13.89
C SER A 57 14.09 6.62 14.55
N ASN A 58 15.41 6.38 14.44
CA ASN A 58 16.44 7.26 15.00
C ASN A 58 16.42 8.64 14.33
N THR A 59 16.26 8.68 13.01
CA THR A 59 16.11 9.94 12.28
C THR A 59 14.87 10.71 12.72
N ALA A 60 13.74 10.01 12.87
CA ALA A 60 12.50 10.62 13.37
C ALA A 60 12.67 11.21 14.78
N LEU A 61 13.37 10.50 15.68
CA LEU A 61 13.63 10.98 17.04
C LEU A 61 14.48 12.27 17.06
N GLU A 62 15.50 12.37 16.19
CA GLU A 62 16.29 13.60 16.07
C GLU A 62 15.46 14.76 15.49
N VAL A 63 14.61 14.49 14.49
CA VAL A 63 13.65 15.48 13.97
C VAL A 63 12.71 15.97 15.07
N TYR A 64 12.14 15.06 15.87
CA TYR A 64 11.24 15.42 16.97
C TYR A 64 11.94 16.28 18.02
N LYS A 65 13.18 15.93 18.36
CA LYS A 65 13.98 16.66 19.33
C LYS A 65 14.26 18.08 18.85
N GLN A 66 14.63 18.25 17.58
CA GLN A 66 14.94 19.56 17.03
C GLN A 66 13.71 20.45 16.84
N LEU A 67 12.54 19.85 16.60
CA LEU A 67 11.26 20.55 16.52
C LEU A 67 10.56 20.70 17.89
N GLU A 68 11.20 20.24 18.97
CA GLU A 68 10.67 20.27 20.34
C GLU A 68 9.27 19.63 20.47
N LEU A 69 9.02 18.55 19.72
CA LEU A 69 7.71 17.92 19.65
C LEU A 69 7.43 17.01 20.85
N GLY A 70 6.35 17.32 21.57
CA GLY A 70 5.73 16.43 22.56
C GLY A 70 5.15 15.17 21.92
N GLU A 71 4.62 14.27 22.76
CA GLU A 71 3.92 13.06 22.30
C GLU A 71 2.57 13.38 21.61
N GLY A 72 2.07 12.43 20.81
CA GLY A 72 0.76 12.51 20.17
C GLY A 72 0.78 12.81 18.67
N ILE A 73 -0.35 13.33 18.16
CA ILE A 73 -0.64 13.53 16.72
C ILE A 73 0.50 14.23 15.94
N PRO A 74 1.15 15.29 16.46
CA PRO A 74 2.24 15.93 15.72
C PRO A 74 3.38 14.99 15.36
N ARG A 75 3.75 14.04 16.23
CA ARG A 75 4.78 13.04 15.92
C ARG A 75 4.34 12.11 14.80
N THR A 76 3.08 11.68 14.77
CA THR A 76 2.55 10.84 13.69
C THR A 76 2.59 11.55 12.35
N LEU A 77 2.19 12.82 12.30
CA LEU A 77 2.23 13.62 11.07
C LEU A 77 3.66 13.77 10.55
N ILE A 78 4.59 14.10 11.44
CA ILE A 78 6.00 14.27 11.09
C ILE A 78 6.63 12.94 10.67
N PHE A 79 6.28 11.83 11.31
CA PHE A 79 6.74 10.50 10.92
C PHE A 79 6.28 10.11 9.51
N LEU A 80 5.00 10.36 9.20
CA LEU A 80 4.44 10.11 7.87
C LEU A 80 5.15 10.94 6.81
N GLY A 81 5.29 12.25 7.03
CA GLY A 81 5.98 13.15 6.10
C GLY A 81 7.46 12.79 5.92
N LEU A 82 8.17 12.49 7.02
CA LEU A 82 9.55 12.04 6.98
C LEU A 82 9.68 10.70 6.25
N SER A 83 8.79 9.75 6.50
CA SER A 83 8.81 8.46 5.82
C SER A 83 8.63 8.64 4.31
N ARG A 84 7.68 9.48 3.87
CA ARG A 84 7.53 9.80 2.42
C ARG A 84 8.83 10.31 1.83
N TYR A 85 9.42 11.32 2.47
CA TYR A 85 10.67 11.92 2.01
C TYR A 85 11.81 10.90 1.95
N LEU A 86 11.99 10.10 2.99
CA LEU A 86 13.04 9.07 3.05
C LEU A 86 12.86 8.00 1.97
N PHE A 87 11.63 7.54 1.72
CA PHE A 87 11.35 6.54 0.68
C PHE A 87 11.52 7.12 -0.73
N ASP A 88 11.16 8.38 -0.96
CA ASP A 88 11.42 9.07 -2.23
C ASP A 88 12.92 9.17 -2.52
N VAL A 89 13.71 9.54 -1.52
CA VAL A 89 15.19 9.59 -1.65
C VAL A 89 15.76 8.17 -1.81
N ALA A 90 15.28 7.19 -1.04
CA ALA A 90 15.74 5.79 -1.14
C ALA A 90 15.52 5.21 -2.54
N TYR A 91 14.41 5.55 -3.17
CA TYR A 91 14.07 5.12 -4.54
C TYR A 91 15.09 5.59 -5.60
N SER A 92 15.84 6.67 -5.31
CA SER A 92 16.92 7.14 -6.18
C SER A 92 18.20 6.28 -6.11
N TYR A 93 18.41 5.56 -4.99
CA TYR A 93 19.57 4.68 -4.79
C TYR A 93 19.31 3.27 -5.30
N ASP A 94 18.14 2.73 -4.97
CA ASP A 94 17.68 1.46 -5.51
C ASP A 94 16.21 1.57 -5.88
N LYS A 95 15.88 1.04 -7.05
CA LYS A 95 14.49 0.87 -7.46
C LYS A 95 13.97 -0.36 -6.74
N ILE A 96 13.71 -0.23 -5.44
CA ILE A 96 13.21 -1.31 -4.60
C ILE A 96 11.81 -1.79 -5.03
N LEU A 97 11.09 -0.98 -5.82
CA LEU A 97 9.85 -1.35 -6.54
C LEU A 97 10.11 -1.69 -8.01
N SER A 98 11.35 -2.02 -8.36
CA SER A 98 11.73 -2.29 -9.74
C SER A 98 10.89 -3.41 -10.30
N TYR A 99 10.52 -3.19 -11.56
CA TYR A 99 9.78 -4.13 -12.35
C TYR A 99 10.59 -5.42 -12.52
N ASP A 100 10.20 -6.44 -11.77
CA ASP A 100 10.63 -7.79 -12.02
C ASP A 100 9.91 -8.29 -13.26
N LYS A 101 10.63 -8.28 -14.39
CA LYS A 101 10.03 -8.54 -15.70
C LYS A 101 9.34 -9.88 -15.78
N GLN A 102 9.89 -10.90 -15.13
CA GLN A 102 9.32 -12.24 -15.16
C GLN A 102 8.02 -12.29 -14.36
N TRP A 103 8.08 -11.94 -13.07
CA TRP A 103 6.90 -12.05 -12.20
C TRP A 103 5.79 -11.07 -12.57
N SER A 104 6.15 -9.89 -13.06
CA SER A 104 5.19 -8.91 -13.54
C SER A 104 4.48 -9.37 -14.81
N GLN A 105 5.19 -9.99 -15.76
CA GLN A 105 4.57 -10.56 -16.95
C GLN A 105 3.59 -11.68 -16.58
N ILE A 106 4.01 -12.61 -15.71
CA ILE A 106 3.16 -13.70 -15.23
C ILE A 106 1.90 -13.13 -14.56
N PHE A 107 2.05 -12.13 -13.69
CA PHE A 107 0.94 -11.48 -13.02
C PHE A 107 -0.06 -10.86 -14.02
N GLN A 108 0.43 -10.17 -15.04
CA GLN A 108 -0.41 -9.57 -16.08
C GLN A 108 -1.17 -10.62 -16.90
N GLU A 109 -0.51 -11.71 -17.30
CA GLU A 109 -1.14 -12.83 -18.02
C GLU A 109 -2.25 -13.47 -17.16
N LYS A 110 -1.99 -13.66 -15.86
CA LYS A 110 -2.98 -14.20 -14.91
C LYS A 110 -4.16 -13.26 -14.68
N CYS A 111 -3.91 -11.95 -14.60
CA CYS A 111 -4.98 -10.97 -14.54
C CYS A 111 -5.83 -10.99 -15.82
N GLU A 112 -5.19 -11.08 -16.99
CA GLU A 112 -5.91 -11.17 -18.26
C GLU A 112 -6.79 -12.43 -18.33
N GLU A 113 -6.26 -13.58 -17.89
CA GLU A 113 -7.01 -14.84 -17.78
C GLU A 113 -8.22 -14.69 -16.84
N TYR A 114 -8.01 -14.14 -15.64
CA TYR A 114 -9.07 -13.94 -14.66
C TYR A 114 -10.15 -12.95 -15.15
N SER A 115 -9.74 -11.90 -15.88
CA SER A 115 -10.65 -10.86 -16.38
C SER A 115 -11.70 -11.39 -17.38
N LYS A 116 -11.43 -12.55 -18.00
CA LYS A 116 -12.32 -13.23 -18.97
C LYS A 116 -13.47 -13.98 -18.29
N GLN A 117 -13.46 -14.13 -16.97
CA GLN A 117 -14.54 -14.77 -16.22
C GLN A 117 -15.86 -13.99 -16.31
N ARG A 118 -16.98 -14.70 -16.12
CA ARG A 118 -18.31 -14.10 -16.03
C ARG A 118 -18.69 -13.89 -14.57
N VAL A 119 -19.66 -13.00 -14.33
CA VAL A 119 -20.15 -12.70 -12.97
C VAL A 119 -20.56 -13.96 -12.21
N ARG A 120 -21.23 -14.91 -12.88
CA ARG A 120 -21.66 -16.18 -12.27
C ARG A 120 -20.52 -17.09 -11.83
N ASP A 121 -19.34 -16.92 -12.41
CA ASP A 121 -18.16 -17.75 -12.12
C ASP A 121 -17.46 -17.23 -10.85
N LEU A 122 -17.74 -15.97 -10.47
CA LEU A 122 -17.37 -15.42 -9.17
C LEU A 122 -18.31 -16.00 -8.11
N LYS A 123 -17.73 -16.60 -7.07
CA LYS A 123 -18.47 -17.18 -5.94
C LYS A 123 -18.99 -16.11 -4.97
N LEU A 124 -19.57 -15.03 -5.50
CA LEU A 124 -20.10 -13.91 -4.73
C LEU A 124 -21.43 -14.28 -4.07
N SER A 125 -21.67 -13.69 -2.91
CA SER A 125 -22.94 -13.85 -2.20
C SER A 125 -24.12 -13.27 -2.99
N LYS A 126 -25.32 -13.77 -2.69
CA LYS A 126 -26.56 -13.33 -3.35
C LYS A 126 -26.77 -11.83 -3.26
N ASP A 127 -26.44 -11.24 -2.12
CA ASP A 127 -26.61 -9.81 -1.85
C ASP A 127 -25.77 -8.92 -2.78
N VAL A 128 -24.60 -9.41 -3.21
CA VAL A 128 -23.69 -8.70 -4.12
C VAL A 128 -24.12 -8.86 -5.58
N ILE A 129 -24.56 -10.06 -5.97
CA ILE A 129 -24.97 -10.37 -7.36
C ILE A 129 -26.40 -9.91 -7.66
N GLU A 130 -27.20 -9.57 -6.64
CA GLU A 130 -28.58 -9.08 -6.77
C GLU A 130 -28.60 -7.73 -7.52
N GLY A 131 -28.72 -7.83 -8.85
CA GLY A 131 -28.68 -6.70 -9.78
C GLY A 131 -27.81 -6.93 -11.02
N TYR A 132 -27.06 -8.03 -11.07
CA TYR A 132 -26.22 -8.40 -12.20
C TYR A 132 -26.78 -9.59 -12.98
N THR A 133 -26.83 -9.46 -14.31
CA THR A 133 -27.17 -10.59 -15.18
C THR A 133 -26.01 -11.61 -15.17
N PRO A 134 -26.24 -12.89 -14.83
CA PRO A 134 -25.18 -13.89 -14.63
C PRO A 134 -24.21 -14.08 -15.80
N GLY A 135 -24.66 -13.81 -17.03
CA GLY A 135 -23.85 -13.95 -18.25
C GLY A 135 -22.94 -12.76 -18.56
N LEU A 136 -22.99 -11.68 -17.78
CA LEU A 136 -22.17 -10.49 -18.02
C LEU A 136 -20.69 -10.77 -17.79
N SER A 137 -19.84 -10.02 -18.50
CA SER A 137 -18.40 -10.01 -18.25
C SER A 137 -18.12 -9.41 -16.87
N LEU A 138 -17.01 -9.82 -16.27
CA LEU A 138 -16.47 -9.23 -15.05
C LEU A 138 -16.38 -7.70 -15.13
N SER A 139 -15.80 -7.19 -16.22
CA SER A 139 -15.65 -5.74 -16.48
C SER A 139 -16.96 -4.97 -16.44
N SER A 140 -18.08 -5.60 -16.80
CA SER A 140 -19.40 -4.96 -16.77
C SER A 140 -19.87 -4.67 -15.34
N MET A 141 -19.40 -5.40 -14.32
CA MET A 141 -19.75 -5.16 -12.92
C MET A 141 -19.22 -3.83 -12.37
N PHE A 142 -18.14 -3.34 -12.97
CA PHE A 142 -17.42 -2.13 -12.56
C PHE A 142 -17.73 -0.93 -13.46
N LYS A 143 -18.34 -1.16 -14.63
CA LYS A 143 -18.71 -0.11 -15.58
C LYS A 143 -19.66 0.90 -14.92
N GLY A 144 -19.31 2.18 -14.99
CA GLY A 144 -20.11 3.28 -14.43
C GLY A 144 -19.97 3.47 -12.92
N LYS A 145 -19.23 2.60 -12.22
CA LYS A 145 -18.86 2.82 -10.82
C LYS A 145 -17.59 3.65 -10.75
N ARG A 146 -17.54 4.61 -9.84
CA ARG A 146 -16.33 5.40 -9.60
C ARG A 146 -15.49 4.68 -8.54
N ILE A 147 -14.93 3.55 -8.93
CA ILE A 147 -13.94 2.83 -8.12
C ILE A 147 -12.56 3.20 -8.65
N ASN A 148 -11.72 3.69 -7.75
CA ASN A 148 -10.35 4.10 -8.05
C ASN A 148 -9.57 2.91 -8.65
N SER A 149 -8.87 3.16 -9.75
CA SER A 149 -7.96 2.19 -10.35
C SER A 149 -6.80 1.89 -9.40
N LEU A 150 -6.22 0.69 -9.46
CA LEU A 150 -5.00 0.34 -8.72
C LEU A 150 -3.71 0.78 -9.44
N LEU A 151 -3.80 1.26 -10.68
CA LEU A 151 -2.64 1.74 -11.46
C LEU A 151 -1.79 2.81 -10.75
N PRO A 152 -2.33 3.76 -9.95
CA PRO A 152 -1.51 4.73 -9.25
C PRO A 152 -0.50 4.13 -8.26
N LEU A 153 -0.69 2.88 -7.82
CA LEU A 153 0.28 2.19 -6.97
C LEU A 153 1.66 2.06 -7.64
N GLU A 154 1.72 2.04 -8.98
CA GLU A 154 2.97 1.96 -9.76
C GLU A 154 3.91 3.14 -9.51
N PHE A 155 3.36 4.28 -9.10
CA PHE A 155 4.09 5.54 -8.93
C PHE A 155 4.27 5.94 -7.46
N MET A 156 3.74 5.14 -6.53
CA MET A 156 3.93 5.37 -5.11
C MET A 156 5.26 4.75 -4.69
N THR A 157 5.97 5.39 -3.76
CA THR A 157 7.27 4.96 -3.23
C THR A 157 7.16 4.53 -1.76
N ASN A 158 6.14 5.03 -1.06
CA ASN A 158 5.93 4.82 0.37
C ASN A 158 4.91 3.68 0.63
N PRO A 159 5.26 2.66 1.43
CA PRO A 159 4.40 1.50 1.66
C PRO A 159 3.11 1.83 2.45
N ILE A 160 3.14 2.85 3.32
CA ILE A 160 1.96 3.26 4.09
C ILE A 160 0.94 3.91 3.16
N ASP A 161 1.39 4.79 2.25
CA ASP A 161 0.53 5.43 1.25
C ASP A 161 -0.09 4.41 0.29
N MET A 162 0.69 3.43 -0.18
CA MET A 162 0.18 2.35 -1.02
C MET A 162 -0.97 1.59 -0.37
N MET A 163 -0.77 1.14 0.86
CA MET A 163 -1.75 0.29 1.53
C MET A 163 -2.97 1.10 2.00
N ASN A 164 -2.81 2.38 2.30
CA ASN A 164 -3.94 3.27 2.52
C ASN A 164 -4.73 3.54 1.22
N TYR A 165 -4.05 3.63 0.07
CA TYR A 165 -4.73 3.72 -1.22
C TYR A 165 -5.55 2.46 -1.52
N VAL A 166 -4.99 1.27 -1.27
CA VAL A 166 -5.73 0.00 -1.32
C VAL A 166 -6.94 0.03 -0.39
N HIS A 167 -6.77 0.54 0.84
CA HIS A 167 -7.88 0.68 1.79
C HIS A 167 -9.03 1.50 1.20
N SER A 168 -8.72 2.63 0.55
CA SER A 168 -9.73 3.47 -0.09
C SER A 168 -10.49 2.73 -1.21
N VAL A 169 -9.82 1.86 -1.96
CA VAL A 169 -10.44 1.02 -2.98
C VAL A 169 -11.38 -0.01 -2.33
N LEU A 170 -10.96 -0.66 -1.24
CA LEU A 170 -11.79 -1.59 -0.48
C LEU A 170 -13.07 -0.92 0.05
N GLN A 171 -12.97 0.30 0.59
CA GLN A 171 -14.12 1.07 1.04
C GLN A 171 -15.10 1.41 -0.09
N GLN A 172 -14.58 1.74 -1.28
CA GLN A 172 -15.40 2.01 -2.47
C GLN A 172 -16.09 0.73 -2.94
N LEU A 173 -15.39 -0.41 -2.97
CA LEU A 173 -16.00 -1.71 -3.27
C LEU A 173 -17.16 -1.99 -2.30
N GLY A 174 -16.94 -1.82 -0.99
CA GLY A 174 -17.98 -1.89 0.02
C GLY A 174 -19.18 -1.02 -0.34
N THR A 175 -18.95 0.29 -0.50
CA THR A 175 -20.00 1.27 -0.80
C THR A 175 -20.87 0.88 -2.00
N TYR A 176 -20.25 0.44 -3.11
CA TYR A 176 -20.98 0.15 -4.35
C TYR A 176 -21.65 -1.23 -4.39
N PHE A 177 -21.08 -2.23 -3.72
CA PHE A 177 -21.55 -3.61 -3.82
C PHE A 177 -22.35 -4.07 -2.60
N SER A 178 -22.18 -3.42 -1.44
CA SER A 178 -22.92 -3.74 -0.21
C SER A 178 -24.13 -2.84 0.04
N LYS A 179 -24.31 -1.77 -0.76
CA LYS A 179 -25.32 -0.73 -0.56
C LYS A 179 -25.33 -0.17 0.87
N GLY A 180 -24.15 -0.05 1.49
CA GLY A 180 -23.98 0.47 2.86
C GLY A 180 -24.05 -0.58 3.97
N LYS A 181 -24.13 -1.88 3.64
CA LYS A 181 -24.00 -2.98 4.61
C LYS A 181 -22.53 -3.41 4.76
N SER A 182 -22.21 -4.22 5.78
CA SER A 182 -20.92 -4.90 5.85
C SER A 182 -20.84 -5.98 4.77
N MET A 183 -19.78 -5.98 3.96
CA MET A 183 -19.46 -7.10 3.06
C MET A 183 -18.74 -8.21 3.82
N SER A 184 -18.96 -9.45 3.38
CA SER A 184 -18.19 -10.59 3.88
C SER A 184 -16.72 -10.46 3.45
N PHE A 185 -15.83 -11.15 4.16
CA PHE A 185 -14.43 -11.22 3.79
C PHE A 185 -14.26 -11.77 2.36
N ASP A 186 -14.94 -12.88 2.05
CA ASP A 186 -14.87 -13.56 0.76
C ASP A 186 -15.37 -12.70 -0.40
N ASP A 187 -16.45 -11.95 -0.20
CA ASP A 187 -16.97 -11.03 -1.21
C ASP A 187 -16.00 -9.88 -1.46
N THR A 188 -15.47 -9.28 -0.38
CA THR A 188 -14.49 -8.18 -0.46
C THR A 188 -13.23 -8.63 -1.21
N PHE A 189 -12.73 -9.81 -0.85
CA PHE A 189 -11.57 -10.43 -1.47
C PHE A 189 -11.79 -10.72 -2.96
N THR A 190 -12.92 -11.36 -3.30
CA THR A 190 -13.28 -11.70 -4.69
C THR A 190 -13.46 -10.44 -5.54
N LEU A 191 -14.11 -9.40 -5.00
CA LEU A 191 -14.29 -8.13 -5.69
C LEU A 191 -12.97 -7.38 -5.87
N LEU A 192 -12.04 -7.46 -4.92
CA LEU A 192 -10.69 -6.90 -5.07
C LEU A 192 -9.92 -7.59 -6.19
N MET A 193 -9.88 -8.95 -6.21
CA MET A 193 -9.24 -9.71 -7.29
C MET A 193 -9.85 -9.36 -8.64
N ALA A 194 -11.18 -9.28 -8.70
CA ALA A 194 -11.90 -8.90 -9.90
C ALA A 194 -11.51 -7.51 -10.39
N HIS A 195 -11.52 -6.52 -9.49
CA HIS A 195 -11.14 -5.14 -9.79
C HIS A 195 -9.68 -5.04 -10.27
N MET A 196 -8.78 -5.73 -9.57
CA MET A 196 -7.36 -5.82 -9.90
C MET A 196 -7.15 -6.43 -11.29
N SER A 197 -7.87 -7.50 -11.64
CA SER A 197 -7.71 -8.16 -12.93
C SER A 197 -8.11 -7.31 -14.14
N ILE A 198 -8.98 -6.31 -13.96
CA ILE A 198 -9.46 -5.44 -15.05
C ILE A 198 -8.45 -4.36 -15.40
N ALA A 199 -7.77 -3.80 -14.39
CA ALA A 199 -6.77 -2.76 -14.55
C ALA A 199 -5.60 -3.02 -13.58
N PRO A 200 -4.82 -4.09 -13.82
CA PRO A 200 -3.79 -4.53 -12.90
C PRO A 200 -2.59 -3.58 -12.92
N PRO A 201 -2.01 -3.23 -11.75
CA PRO A 201 -0.74 -2.52 -11.72
C PRO A 201 0.35 -3.38 -12.35
N VAL A 202 1.16 -2.79 -13.23
CA VAL A 202 2.20 -3.49 -14.00
C VAL A 202 3.17 -4.22 -13.09
N ASN A 203 3.57 -3.61 -11.97
CA ASN A 203 4.48 -4.16 -10.98
C ASN A 203 3.76 -4.72 -9.73
N GLY A 204 2.54 -5.25 -9.87
CA GLY A 204 1.71 -5.72 -8.74
C GLY A 204 2.41 -6.69 -7.78
N ALA A 205 3.15 -7.67 -8.30
CA ALA A 205 3.92 -8.61 -7.49
C ALA A 205 5.05 -7.93 -6.70
N ALA A 206 5.76 -6.97 -7.31
CA ALA A 206 6.80 -6.21 -6.65
C ALA A 206 6.22 -5.29 -5.55
N ILE A 207 5.07 -4.66 -5.79
CA ILE A 207 4.34 -3.88 -4.76
C ILE A 207 3.96 -4.78 -3.59
N ALA A 208 3.46 -5.99 -3.84
CA ALA A 208 3.10 -6.93 -2.78
C ALA A 208 4.32 -7.36 -1.95
N ARG A 209 5.43 -7.72 -2.60
CA ARG A 209 6.70 -8.00 -1.90
C ARG A 209 7.16 -6.82 -1.06
N PHE A 210 7.10 -5.62 -1.61
CA PHE A 210 7.51 -4.42 -0.91
C PHE A 210 6.63 -4.16 0.32
N ALA A 211 5.31 -4.34 0.19
CA ALA A 211 4.39 -4.20 1.32
C ALA A 211 4.62 -5.25 2.42
N ILE A 212 5.03 -6.48 2.05
CA ILE A 212 5.46 -7.53 3.00
C ILE A 212 6.78 -7.13 3.67
N LYS A 213 7.78 -6.71 2.88
CA LYS A 213 9.10 -6.30 3.37
C LYS A 213 8.99 -5.23 4.46
N TRP A 214 8.06 -4.28 4.30
CA TRP A 214 7.88 -3.13 5.20
C TRP A 214 6.69 -3.24 6.16
N ASP A 215 6.26 -4.47 6.50
CA ASP A 215 5.08 -4.67 7.35
C ASP A 215 5.20 -4.01 8.73
N ASP A 216 6.38 -4.07 9.33
CA ASP A 216 6.67 -3.52 10.66
C ASP A 216 6.69 -1.98 10.71
N LEU A 217 6.65 -1.30 9.55
CA LEU A 217 6.54 0.16 9.48
C LEU A 217 5.09 0.65 9.68
N GLN A 218 4.10 -0.25 9.62
CA GLN A 218 2.70 0.15 9.57
C GLN A 218 2.16 0.76 10.86
N LEU A 219 1.29 1.75 10.70
CA LEU A 219 0.82 2.61 11.79
C LEU A 219 -0.63 2.35 12.19
N SER A 220 -1.39 1.54 11.45
CA SER A 220 -2.79 1.25 11.79
C SER A 220 -3.21 -0.18 11.42
N PRO A 221 -4.13 -0.79 12.20
CA PRO A 221 -4.70 -2.11 11.88
C PRO A 221 -5.42 -2.15 10.52
N ILE A 222 -5.99 -1.02 10.09
CA ILE A 222 -6.73 -0.90 8.83
C ILE A 222 -5.79 -1.01 7.63
N VAL A 223 -4.63 -0.36 7.72
CA VAL A 223 -3.56 -0.46 6.72
C VAL A 223 -3.05 -1.90 6.65
N ALA A 224 -2.84 -2.56 7.79
CA ALA A 224 -2.44 -3.96 7.86
C ALA A 224 -3.44 -4.91 7.22
N MET A 225 -4.74 -4.70 7.49
CA MET A 225 -5.79 -5.49 6.86
C MET A 225 -5.80 -5.29 5.33
N SER A 226 -5.61 -4.05 4.87
CA SER A 226 -5.59 -3.73 3.44
C SER A 226 -4.39 -4.34 2.73
N LYS A 227 -3.22 -4.37 3.38
CA LYS A 227 -2.06 -5.14 2.92
C LYS A 227 -2.39 -6.62 2.79
N ASN A 228 -2.98 -7.23 3.82
CA ASN A 228 -3.32 -8.65 3.77
C ASN A 228 -4.27 -8.99 2.60
N TYR A 229 -5.29 -8.15 2.36
CA TYR A 229 -6.15 -8.30 1.18
C TYR A 229 -5.39 -8.19 -0.14
N PHE A 230 -4.53 -7.18 -0.28
CA PHE A 230 -3.76 -6.97 -1.49
C PHE A 230 -2.81 -8.13 -1.78
N VAL A 231 -2.01 -8.54 -0.78
CA VAL A 231 -1.07 -9.65 -0.90
C VAL A 231 -1.80 -10.95 -1.23
N ALA A 232 -2.86 -11.28 -0.50
CA ALA A 232 -3.63 -12.49 -0.77
C ALA A 232 -4.27 -12.48 -2.17
N ALA A 233 -4.68 -11.31 -2.67
CA ALA A 233 -5.27 -11.19 -4.01
C ALA A 233 -4.21 -11.45 -5.09
N ILE A 234 -2.99 -10.94 -4.90
CA ILE A 234 -1.85 -11.23 -5.77
C ILE A 234 -1.52 -12.72 -5.72
N GLU A 235 -1.39 -13.32 -4.53
CA GLU A 235 -1.12 -14.76 -4.36
C GLU A 235 -2.16 -15.62 -5.08
N ALA A 236 -3.45 -15.32 -4.88
CA ALA A 236 -4.54 -16.07 -5.49
C ALA A 236 -4.58 -15.94 -7.02
N LEU A 237 -4.24 -14.76 -7.57
CA LEU A 237 -4.13 -14.56 -9.02
C LEU A 237 -2.90 -15.26 -9.60
N MET A 238 -1.76 -15.22 -8.89
CA MET A 238 -0.51 -15.86 -9.32
C MET A 238 -0.59 -17.39 -9.28
N GLY A 239 -1.33 -17.95 -8.31
CA GLY A 239 -1.47 -19.40 -8.11
C GLY A 239 -0.22 -20.09 -7.56
N THR A 240 0.79 -19.32 -7.14
CA THR A 240 2.03 -19.76 -6.49
C THR A 240 2.58 -18.64 -5.61
N ASN A 241 3.45 -18.99 -4.64
CA ASN A 241 4.16 -18.07 -3.76
C ASN A 241 5.64 -17.90 -4.13
N ASP A 242 6.10 -18.51 -5.21
CA ASP A 242 7.52 -18.48 -5.62
C ASP A 242 8.06 -17.05 -5.80
N TRP A 243 7.18 -16.12 -6.22
CA TRP A 243 7.50 -14.71 -6.40
C TRP A 243 7.84 -13.98 -5.10
N GLN A 244 7.71 -14.59 -3.92
CA GLN A 244 8.03 -13.97 -2.63
C GLN A 244 9.50 -14.17 -2.21
N ASN A 245 10.19 -15.18 -2.76
CA ASN A 245 11.48 -15.66 -2.24
C ASN A 245 12.72 -14.95 -2.81
N ASP A 246 12.56 -14.02 -3.76
CA ASP A 246 13.66 -13.34 -4.47
C ASP A 246 14.08 -12.00 -3.83
N ILE A 247 14.12 -11.89 -2.49
CA ILE A 247 14.56 -10.67 -1.77
C ILE A 247 15.95 -10.86 -1.15
#